data_AF-A0A839CTW1-F1
#
_entry.id   AF-A0A839CTW1-F1
#
_cell.length_a   1.000
_cell.length_b   1.000
_cell.length_c   1.000
_cell.angle_alpha   90.00
_cell.angle_beta   90.00
_cell.angle_gamma   90.00
#
_symmetry.space_group_name_H-M   'P 1'
#
loop_
_entity.id
_entity.type
_entity.pdbx_description
1 polymer ?
#
loop_
_entity_poly.entity_id
_entity_poly.type
_entity_poly.pdbx_seq_one_letter_code
_entity_poly.pdbx_strand_id
1 'polypeptide(L)'
;MRNNTNNDLTNDPKVLRIIEAARNRDKNTLKNLSIYFYGSKGMHAIKTLAHNREIETVNFLAPYAKRNNIAQGIAMSGNADFTLEWIKKGASVHRALEGAAAGGHKELVALLLERPWANIYFYYVIERAAAGEQKELTDWLIREYGVSPTEVLNTALDQYGKLSRDYNFAVHIISTYKVLPKKIDLSNRILLEMYFKNRCNIYLFLSGITDNQLRDRYINHIASTTSTAYVELFKDMKYFFRFMNEHGLSANDAYIFVRHASRLTKCFSQCMTGTGCSINCALRSSAKS
;
A
#
# COMPACT_ATOMS: atom_id res chain seq x y z
N MET A 1 -4.25 -13.84 -30.80
CA MET A 1 -3.95 -14.09 -29.38
C MET A 1 -4.20 -12.78 -28.63
N ARG A 2 -5.24 -12.70 -27.79
CA ARG A 2 -5.52 -11.52 -26.95
C ARG A 2 -4.61 -11.62 -25.72
N ASN A 3 -3.68 -10.68 -25.56
CA ASN A 3 -2.83 -10.60 -24.38
C ASN A 3 -3.70 -10.41 -23.14
N ASN A 4 -3.67 -11.41 -22.27
CA ASN A 4 -4.51 -11.55 -21.09
C ASN A 4 -3.79 -10.94 -19.87
N THR A 5 -3.46 -9.65 -19.93
CA THR A 5 -2.72 -8.94 -18.87
C THR A 5 -3.55 -7.87 -18.15
N ASN A 6 -4.87 -7.78 -18.36
CA ASN A 6 -5.69 -6.63 -17.93
C ASN A 6 -6.76 -6.92 -16.86
N ASN A 7 -6.56 -7.89 -15.95
CA ASN A 7 -7.62 -8.27 -14.99
C ASN A 7 -7.63 -7.57 -13.62
N ASP A 8 -6.67 -6.74 -13.22
CA ASP A 8 -6.52 -6.44 -11.78
C ASP A 8 -6.98 -5.07 -11.27
N LEU A 9 -7.59 -4.22 -12.09
CA LEU A 9 -7.99 -2.88 -11.60
C LEU A 9 -9.36 -2.82 -10.94
N THR A 10 -10.25 -3.79 -11.19
CA THR A 10 -11.59 -3.80 -10.58
C THR A 10 -12.33 -5.13 -10.80
N ASN A 11 -12.88 -5.67 -9.71
CA ASN A 11 -13.86 -6.76 -9.75
C ASN A 11 -15.31 -6.25 -9.60
N ASP A 12 -15.52 -4.93 -9.66
CA ASP A 12 -16.85 -4.34 -9.49
C ASP A 12 -17.70 -4.56 -10.76
N PRO A 13 -18.81 -5.30 -10.68
CA PRO A 13 -19.64 -5.61 -11.84
C PRO A 13 -20.20 -4.37 -12.54
N LYS A 14 -20.45 -3.28 -11.80
CA LYS A 14 -20.96 -2.02 -12.38
C LYS A 14 -19.86 -1.31 -13.16
N VAL A 15 -18.63 -1.31 -12.64
CA VAL A 15 -17.48 -0.72 -13.34
C VAL A 15 -17.21 -1.50 -14.62
N LEU A 16 -17.20 -2.83 -14.55
CA LEU A 16 -17.01 -3.70 -15.71
C LEU A 16 -18.09 -3.49 -16.78
N ARG A 17 -19.37 -3.36 -16.39
CA ARG A 17 -20.45 -3.03 -17.34
C ARG A 17 -20.25 -1.68 -18.03
N ILE A 18 -19.76 -0.67 -17.30
CA ILE A 18 -19.46 0.65 -17.91
C ILE A 18 -18.31 0.51 -18.92
N ILE A 19 -17.24 -0.19 -18.55
CA ILE A 19 -16.08 -0.44 -19.42
C ILE A 19 -16.52 -1.15 -20.70
N GLU A 20 -17.31 -2.22 -20.58
CA GLU A 20 -17.76 -3.01 -21.72
C GLU A 20 -18.71 -2.22 -22.63
N ALA A 21 -19.65 -1.47 -22.06
CA ALA A 21 -20.51 -0.57 -22.83
C ALA A 21 -19.71 0.50 -23.57
N ALA A 22 -18.65 1.03 -22.96
CA ALA A 22 -17.77 2.00 -23.59
C ALA A 22 -16.99 1.39 -24.76
N ARG A 23 -16.40 0.19 -24.57
CA ARG A 23 -15.67 -0.53 -25.63
C ARG A 23 -16.56 -0.85 -26.83
N ASN A 24 -17.80 -1.24 -26.57
CA ASN A 24 -18.81 -1.53 -27.60
C ASN A 24 -19.51 -0.28 -28.16
N ARG A 25 -19.13 0.93 -27.68
CA ARG A 25 -19.75 2.21 -28.05
C ARG A 25 -21.27 2.24 -27.86
N ASP A 26 -21.78 1.48 -26.89
CA ASP A 26 -23.21 1.34 -26.58
C ASP A 26 -23.71 2.54 -25.77
N LYS A 27 -24.13 3.57 -26.51
CA LYS A 27 -24.66 4.83 -25.94
C LYS A 27 -25.92 4.61 -25.10
N ASN A 28 -26.76 3.62 -25.44
CA ASN A 28 -28.01 3.37 -24.72
C ASN A 28 -27.72 2.78 -23.33
N THR A 29 -26.82 1.80 -23.27
CA THR A 29 -26.38 1.25 -21.98
C THR A 29 -25.67 2.32 -21.15
N LEU A 30 -24.80 3.15 -21.73
CA LEU A 30 -24.15 4.24 -21.00
C LEU A 30 -25.13 5.30 -20.48
N LYS A 31 -26.17 5.65 -21.25
CA LYS A 31 -27.23 6.57 -20.82
C LYS A 31 -28.01 6.01 -19.64
N ASN A 32 -28.33 4.72 -19.66
CA ASN A 32 -29.00 4.03 -18.54
C ASN A 32 -28.10 3.90 -17.31
N LEU A 33 -26.78 3.91 -17.50
CA LEU A 33 -25.79 3.92 -16.42
C LEU A 33 -25.38 5.33 -15.99
N SER A 34 -25.98 6.40 -16.54
CA SER A 34 -25.56 7.80 -16.33
C SER A 34 -25.50 8.22 -14.86
N ILE A 35 -26.43 7.76 -14.02
CA ILE A 35 -26.41 8.00 -12.56
C ILE A 35 -25.15 7.43 -11.87
N TYR A 36 -24.60 6.35 -12.41
CA TYR A 36 -23.37 5.71 -11.93
C TYR A 36 -22.12 6.32 -12.57
N PHE A 37 -22.27 6.95 -13.74
CA PHE A 37 -21.17 7.49 -14.52
C PHE A 37 -20.61 8.80 -13.90
N TYR A 38 -21.47 9.61 -13.28
CA TYR A 38 -21.06 10.80 -12.52
C TYR A 38 -20.56 10.49 -11.10
N GLY A 39 -20.69 9.23 -10.65
CA GLY A 39 -20.27 8.76 -9.35
C GLY A 39 -18.87 8.12 -9.35
N SER A 40 -18.53 7.48 -8.22
CA SER A 40 -17.24 6.79 -8.04
C SER A 40 -17.00 5.66 -9.06
N LYS A 41 -18.06 5.01 -9.55
CA LYS A 41 -17.97 3.87 -10.47
C LYS A 41 -17.60 4.30 -11.90
N GLY A 42 -18.22 5.35 -12.44
CA GLY A 42 -17.83 5.91 -13.74
C GLY A 42 -16.40 6.45 -13.72
N MET A 43 -16.02 7.14 -12.64
CA MET A 43 -14.63 7.57 -12.44
C MET A 43 -13.68 6.38 -12.44
N HIS A 44 -14.00 5.29 -11.75
CA HIS A 44 -13.19 4.08 -11.74
C HIS A 44 -13.06 3.48 -13.14
N ALA A 45 -14.16 3.36 -13.89
CA ALA A 45 -14.16 2.82 -15.25
C ALA A 45 -13.26 3.63 -16.19
N ILE A 46 -13.39 4.95 -16.18
CA ILE A 46 -12.56 5.85 -16.99
C ILE A 46 -11.09 5.72 -16.61
N LYS A 47 -10.77 5.68 -15.31
CA LYS A 47 -9.39 5.50 -14.83
C LYS A 47 -8.82 4.16 -15.28
N THR A 48 -9.60 3.08 -15.24
CA THR A 48 -9.19 1.76 -15.74
C THR A 48 -8.91 1.78 -17.23
N LEU A 49 -9.81 2.36 -18.04
CA LEU A 49 -9.62 2.50 -19.49
C LEU A 49 -8.39 3.35 -19.84
N ALA A 50 -8.21 4.47 -19.14
CA ALA A 50 -7.06 5.34 -19.29
C ALA A 50 -5.75 4.66 -18.86
N HIS A 51 -5.80 3.86 -17.80
CA HIS A 51 -4.67 3.05 -17.35
C HIS A 51 -4.25 2.01 -18.39
N ASN A 52 -5.24 1.32 -18.96
CA ASN A 52 -5.03 0.36 -20.05
C ASN A 52 -4.70 1.00 -21.40
N ARG A 53 -4.58 2.34 -21.46
CA ARG A 53 -4.31 3.11 -22.67
C ARG A 53 -5.33 2.86 -23.78
N GLU A 54 -6.60 2.64 -23.41
CA GLU A 54 -7.70 2.47 -24.36
C GLU A 54 -8.18 3.84 -24.87
N ILE A 55 -7.29 4.53 -25.59
CA ILE A 55 -7.42 5.95 -25.96
C ILE A 55 -8.72 6.24 -26.71
N GLU A 56 -9.08 5.39 -27.67
CA GLU A 56 -10.33 5.53 -28.43
C GLU A 56 -11.56 5.43 -27.52
N THR A 57 -11.56 4.47 -26.60
CA THR A 57 -12.64 4.28 -25.63
C THR A 57 -12.73 5.46 -24.67
N VAL A 58 -11.60 5.98 -24.20
CA VAL A 58 -11.53 7.19 -23.35
C VAL A 58 -12.06 8.41 -24.10
N ASN A 59 -11.68 8.59 -25.37
CA ASN A 59 -12.18 9.68 -26.21
C ASN A 59 -13.68 9.55 -26.48
N PHE A 60 -14.18 8.33 -26.66
CA PHE A 60 -15.62 8.08 -26.77
C PHE A 60 -16.37 8.44 -25.48
N LEU A 61 -15.78 8.18 -24.32
CA LEU A 61 -16.35 8.52 -23.02
C LEU A 61 -16.18 9.99 -22.62
N ALA A 62 -15.30 10.74 -23.30
CA ALA A 62 -14.99 12.12 -23.01
C ALA A 62 -16.22 13.03 -22.79
N PRO A 63 -17.29 12.97 -23.61
CA PRO A 63 -18.47 13.82 -23.43
C PRO A 63 -19.25 13.53 -22.15
N TYR A 64 -19.09 12.34 -21.58
CA TYR A 64 -19.81 11.87 -20.40
C TYR A 64 -19.01 12.05 -19.11
N ALA A 65 -17.73 12.44 -19.21
CA ALA A 65 -16.74 12.34 -18.15
C ALA A 65 -16.16 13.71 -17.78
N LYS A 66 -15.80 13.87 -16.50
CA LYS A 66 -15.00 15.03 -16.08
C LYS A 66 -13.58 14.90 -16.63
N ARG A 67 -13.11 15.89 -17.40
CA ARG A 67 -11.76 15.94 -17.99
C ARG A 67 -10.66 15.67 -16.95
N ASN A 68 -10.83 16.17 -15.74
CA ASN A 68 -9.95 15.94 -14.60
C ASN A 68 -9.78 14.46 -14.25
N ASN A 69 -10.86 13.67 -14.31
CA ASN A 69 -10.81 12.24 -14.01
C ASN A 69 -10.06 11.47 -15.11
N ILE A 70 -10.24 11.90 -16.36
CA ILE A 70 -9.53 11.35 -17.51
C ILE A 70 -8.03 11.63 -17.37
N ALA A 71 -7.63 12.90 -17.18
CA ALA A 71 -6.24 13.29 -17.03
C ALA A 71 -5.56 12.56 -15.86
N GLN A 72 -6.23 12.45 -14.71
CA GLN A 72 -5.71 11.70 -13.56
C GLN A 72 -5.48 10.21 -13.90
N GLY A 73 -6.44 9.56 -14.56
CA GLY A 73 -6.32 8.15 -14.94
C GLY A 73 -5.21 7.88 -15.95
N ILE A 74 -5.04 8.79 -16.91
CA ILE A 74 -3.96 8.71 -17.91
C ILE A 74 -2.60 8.94 -17.24
N ALA A 75 -2.51 9.95 -16.38
CA ALA A 75 -1.26 10.26 -15.68
C ALA A 75 -0.82 9.09 -14.77
N MET A 76 -1.78 8.41 -14.13
CA MET A 76 -1.54 7.19 -13.35
C MET A 76 -1.02 6.02 -14.19
N SER A 77 -1.15 6.08 -15.52
CA SER A 77 -0.61 5.09 -16.48
C SER A 77 0.75 5.45 -17.07
N GLY A 78 1.25 6.64 -16.71
CA GLY A 78 2.54 7.16 -17.17
C GLY A 78 2.54 7.68 -18.60
N ASN A 79 1.37 7.81 -19.24
CA ASN A 79 1.29 8.33 -20.59
C ASN A 79 1.38 9.88 -20.59
N ALA A 80 2.62 10.38 -20.68
CA ALA A 80 2.92 11.81 -20.61
C ALA A 80 2.24 12.60 -21.73
N ASP A 81 2.39 12.18 -22.99
CA ASP A 81 1.84 12.90 -24.15
C ASP A 81 0.33 13.08 -24.03
N PHE A 82 -0.38 12.00 -23.70
CA PHE A 82 -1.82 12.05 -23.58
C PHE A 82 -2.27 12.81 -22.32
N THR A 83 -1.50 12.75 -21.24
CA THR A 83 -1.74 13.57 -20.05
C THR A 83 -1.68 15.06 -20.40
N LEU A 84 -0.64 15.47 -21.13
CA LEU A 84 -0.45 16.85 -21.55
C LEU A 84 -1.51 17.30 -22.56
N GLU A 85 -1.95 16.42 -23.46
CA GLU A 85 -3.07 16.69 -24.36
C GLU A 85 -4.34 17.04 -23.58
N TRP A 86 -4.68 16.27 -22.54
CA TRP A 86 -5.86 16.53 -21.73
C TRP A 86 -5.74 17.79 -20.87
N ILE A 87 -4.54 18.12 -20.40
CA ILE A 87 -4.27 19.42 -19.75
C ILE A 87 -4.50 20.57 -20.74
N LYS A 88 -4.03 20.46 -21.99
CA LYS A 88 -4.32 21.45 -23.05
C LYS A 88 -5.82 21.57 -23.33
N LYS A 89 -6.59 20.48 -23.21
CA LYS A 89 -8.06 20.48 -23.26
C LYS A 89 -8.73 21.01 -21.98
N GLY A 90 -7.98 21.59 -21.04
CA GLY A 90 -8.49 22.23 -19.83
C GLY A 90 -8.64 21.30 -18.63
N ALA A 91 -8.02 20.11 -18.63
CA ALA A 91 -7.89 19.33 -17.42
C ALA A 91 -6.89 19.98 -16.44
N SER A 92 -7.14 19.79 -15.14
CA SER A 92 -6.31 20.33 -14.07
C SER A 92 -4.95 19.63 -13.98
N VAL A 93 -3.87 20.43 -13.96
CA VAL A 93 -2.49 19.95 -13.70
C VAL A 93 -2.40 19.24 -12.36
N HIS A 94 -3.07 19.76 -11.32
CA HIS A 94 -3.13 19.12 -10.00
C HIS A 94 -3.66 17.68 -10.09
N ARG A 95 -4.74 17.44 -10.85
CA ARG A 95 -5.33 16.10 -10.98
C ARG A 95 -4.43 15.15 -11.75
N ALA A 96 -3.69 15.66 -12.73
CA ALA A 96 -2.66 14.90 -13.42
C ALA A 96 -1.49 14.56 -12.47
N LEU A 97 -1.01 15.51 -11.67
CA LEU A 97 0.03 15.29 -10.65
C LEU A 97 -0.36 14.19 -9.66
N GLU A 98 -1.58 14.25 -9.10
CA GLU A 98 -2.07 13.20 -8.21
C GLU A 98 -2.04 11.82 -8.87
N GLY A 99 -2.42 11.75 -10.16
CA GLY A 99 -2.41 10.52 -10.93
C GLY A 99 -1.00 9.99 -11.16
N ALA A 100 -0.11 10.83 -11.70
CA ALA A 100 1.29 10.49 -11.94
C ALA A 100 1.99 10.04 -10.66
N ALA A 101 1.75 10.75 -9.54
CA ALA A 101 2.32 10.41 -8.25
C ALA A 101 1.80 9.08 -7.70
N ALA A 102 0.48 8.84 -7.77
CA ALA A 102 -0.09 7.56 -7.36
C ALA A 102 0.40 6.38 -8.23
N GLY A 103 0.70 6.63 -9.51
CA GLY A 103 1.25 5.65 -10.44
C GLY A 103 2.77 5.52 -10.41
N GLY A 104 3.49 6.36 -9.65
CA GLY A 104 4.95 6.30 -9.52
C GLY A 104 5.73 6.86 -10.70
N HIS A 105 5.09 7.61 -11.60
CA HIS A 105 5.70 8.09 -12.85
C HIS A 105 6.55 9.33 -12.61
N LYS A 106 7.76 9.13 -12.09
CA LYS A 106 8.72 10.16 -11.68
C LYS A 106 8.97 11.22 -12.77
N GLU A 107 9.22 10.81 -14.00
CA GLU A 107 9.51 11.73 -15.12
C GLU A 107 8.29 12.61 -15.43
N LEU A 108 7.08 12.02 -15.36
CA LEU A 108 5.84 12.77 -15.56
C LEU A 108 5.56 13.72 -14.39
N VAL A 109 5.85 13.31 -13.15
CA VAL A 109 5.75 14.20 -11.98
C VAL A 109 6.70 15.39 -12.16
N ALA A 110 7.96 15.15 -12.51
CA ALA A 110 8.94 16.20 -12.75
C ALA A 110 8.45 17.18 -13.83
N LEU A 111 8.02 16.67 -14.98
CA LEU A 111 7.48 17.45 -16.09
C LEU A 111 6.25 18.29 -15.71
N LEU A 112 5.39 17.76 -14.85
CA LEU A 112 4.19 18.48 -14.39
C LEU A 112 4.52 19.52 -13.31
N LEU A 113 5.55 19.32 -12.49
CA LEU A 113 6.02 20.26 -11.47
C LEU A 113 6.68 21.51 -12.07
N GLU A 114 7.20 21.43 -13.29
CA GLU A 114 7.72 22.59 -14.04
C GLU A 114 6.63 23.59 -14.46
N ARG A 115 5.35 23.18 -14.40
CA ARG A 115 4.24 24.06 -14.80
C ARG A 115 3.94 25.11 -13.73
N PRO A 116 3.49 26.32 -14.13
CA PRO A 116 3.10 27.36 -13.18
C PRO A 116 2.07 26.86 -12.16
N TRP A 117 2.26 27.24 -10.90
CA TRP A 117 1.38 26.88 -9.77
C TRP A 117 1.31 25.38 -9.45
N ALA A 118 2.12 24.54 -10.09
CA ALA A 118 2.17 23.11 -9.76
C ALA A 118 2.72 22.87 -8.34
N ASN A 119 3.65 23.72 -7.90
CA ASN A 119 4.29 23.67 -6.59
C ASN A 119 3.31 23.79 -5.42
N ILE A 120 2.18 24.49 -5.56
CA ILE A 120 1.17 24.60 -4.48
C ILE A 120 0.51 23.25 -4.17
N TYR A 121 0.63 22.28 -5.08
CA TYR A 121 0.07 20.94 -4.94
C TYR A 121 1.11 19.89 -4.56
N PHE A 122 2.34 20.30 -4.23
CA PHE A 122 3.44 19.39 -3.94
C PHE A 122 3.15 18.46 -2.75
N TYR A 123 2.43 18.95 -1.74
CA TYR A 123 1.94 18.11 -0.63
C TYR A 123 1.13 16.90 -1.12
N TYR A 124 0.24 17.10 -2.09
CA TYR A 124 -0.57 15.99 -2.64
C TYR A 124 0.28 15.01 -3.44
N VAL A 125 1.40 15.44 -4.04
CA VAL A 125 2.33 14.52 -4.72
C VAL A 125 2.91 13.53 -3.72
N ILE A 126 3.36 14.02 -2.56
CA ILE A 126 3.90 13.19 -1.47
C ILE A 126 2.82 12.23 -0.97
N GLU A 127 1.63 12.75 -0.69
CA GLU A 127 0.52 11.95 -0.17
C GLU A 127 0.16 10.81 -1.13
N ARG A 128 0.08 11.11 -2.42
CA ARG A 128 -0.30 10.13 -3.45
C ARG A 128 0.82 9.14 -3.75
N ALA A 129 2.08 9.58 -3.77
CA ALA A 129 3.23 8.68 -3.94
C ALA A 129 3.32 7.68 -2.78
N ALA A 130 3.15 8.17 -1.54
CA ALA A 130 3.13 7.33 -0.35
C ALA A 130 1.90 6.40 -0.32
N ALA A 131 0.72 6.91 -0.71
CA ALA A 131 -0.52 6.12 -0.79
C ALA A 131 -0.49 5.03 -1.88
N GLY A 132 0.30 5.26 -2.93
CA GLY A 132 0.58 4.31 -4.00
C GLY A 132 1.82 3.45 -3.75
N GLU A 133 2.49 3.61 -2.60
CA GLU A 133 3.70 2.88 -2.21
C GLU A 133 4.86 2.99 -3.22
N GLN A 134 4.94 4.15 -3.88
CA GLN A 134 5.88 4.42 -4.96
C GLN A 134 7.26 4.77 -4.40
N LYS A 135 8.05 3.73 -4.08
CA LYS A 135 9.37 3.84 -3.42
C LYS A 135 10.34 4.76 -4.17
N GLU A 136 10.54 4.52 -5.47
CA GLU A 136 11.48 5.30 -6.27
C GLU A 136 11.11 6.78 -6.33
N LEU A 137 9.84 7.08 -6.61
CA LEU A 137 9.34 8.45 -6.64
C LEU A 137 9.51 9.13 -5.28
N THR A 138 9.15 8.43 -4.20
CA THR A 138 9.25 8.97 -2.84
C THR A 138 10.71 9.25 -2.45
N ASP A 139 11.62 8.32 -2.76
CA ASP A 139 13.04 8.49 -2.48
C ASP A 139 13.61 9.69 -3.26
N TRP A 140 13.18 9.86 -4.51
CA TRP A 140 13.54 11.04 -5.31
C TRP A 140 12.98 12.34 -4.71
N LEU A 141 11.72 12.37 -4.26
CA LEU A 141 11.13 13.55 -3.61
C LEU A 141 11.87 13.93 -2.32
N ILE A 142 12.29 12.95 -1.51
CA ILE A 142 13.08 13.19 -0.30
C ILE A 142 14.43 13.81 -0.65
N ARG A 143 15.13 13.29 -1.67
CA ARG A 143 16.48 13.73 -2.04
C ARG A 143 16.50 15.08 -2.74
N GLU A 144 15.64 15.27 -3.74
CA GLU A 144 15.69 16.44 -4.62
C GLU A 144 14.85 17.62 -4.11
N TYR A 145 13.79 17.35 -3.35
CA TYR A 145 12.87 18.38 -2.86
C TYR A 145 12.91 18.53 -1.33
N GLY A 146 13.80 17.82 -0.64
CA GLY A 146 13.98 17.95 0.81
C GLY A 146 12.74 17.54 1.62
N VAL A 147 11.89 16.66 1.07
CA VAL A 147 10.71 16.15 1.77
C VAL A 147 11.14 15.42 3.03
N SER A 148 10.48 15.70 4.16
CA SER A 148 10.78 15.03 5.42
C SER A 148 10.43 13.53 5.33
N PRO A 149 11.38 12.60 5.55
CA PRO A 149 11.06 11.18 5.55
C PRO A 149 10.07 10.80 6.65
N THR A 150 10.02 11.57 7.74
CA THR A 150 9.03 11.40 8.80
C THR A 150 7.62 11.78 8.33
N GLU A 151 7.47 12.79 7.48
CA GLU A 151 6.17 13.15 6.90
C GLU A 151 5.67 12.03 5.99
N VAL A 152 6.53 11.54 5.10
CA VAL A 152 6.25 10.38 4.24
C VAL A 152 5.86 9.16 5.07
N LEU A 153 6.60 8.88 6.15
CA LEU A 153 6.30 7.78 7.05
C LEU A 153 4.91 7.95 7.67
N ASN A 154 4.58 9.14 8.17
CA ASN A 154 3.26 9.39 8.75
C ASN A 154 2.16 9.15 7.70
N THR A 155 2.34 9.61 6.46
CA THR A 155 1.37 9.36 5.38
C THR A 155 1.24 7.88 5.02
N ALA A 156 2.35 7.14 5.00
CA ALA A 156 2.36 5.69 4.81
C ALA A 156 1.55 4.97 5.90
N LEU A 157 1.63 5.46 7.15
CA LEU A 157 0.84 4.94 8.27
C LEU A 157 -0.63 5.41 8.20
N ASP A 158 -0.89 6.64 7.75
CA ASP A 158 -2.19 7.31 7.78
C ASP A 158 -3.21 6.76 6.76
N GLN A 159 -2.81 6.42 5.52
CA GLN A 159 -3.70 6.20 4.35
C GLN A 159 -5.19 5.82 4.61
N TYR A 160 -6.02 6.82 4.90
CA TYR A 160 -7.45 6.67 5.25
C TYR A 160 -8.18 5.48 4.59
N GLY A 161 -8.67 4.54 5.40
CA GLY A 161 -9.69 3.56 4.99
C GLY A 161 -9.23 2.28 4.27
N LYS A 162 -7.93 2.06 4.01
CA LYS A 162 -7.44 0.77 3.49
C LYS A 162 -7.11 -0.20 4.64
N LEU A 163 -7.95 -1.22 4.83
CA LEU A 163 -7.84 -2.27 5.87
C LEU A 163 -6.86 -3.41 5.54
N SER A 164 -6.43 -3.55 4.28
CA SER A 164 -5.45 -4.57 3.85
C SER A 164 -4.09 -3.94 3.61
N ARG A 165 -3.27 -3.76 4.65
CA ARG A 165 -1.93 -3.21 4.49
C ARG A 165 -0.85 -4.14 5.01
N ASP A 166 0.07 -4.50 4.12
CA ASP A 166 1.43 -4.83 4.48
C ASP A 166 2.18 -3.50 4.63
N TYR A 167 2.68 -3.20 5.84
CA TYR A 167 3.38 -1.94 6.12
C TYR A 167 4.79 -1.90 5.49
N ASN A 168 4.98 -2.61 4.36
CA ASN A 168 6.23 -2.77 3.65
C ASN A 168 6.79 -1.44 3.16
N PHE A 169 5.92 -0.55 2.69
CA PHE A 169 6.33 0.80 2.32
C PHE A 169 6.79 1.62 3.54
N ALA A 170 6.07 1.56 4.68
CA ALA A 170 6.50 2.21 5.90
C ALA A 170 7.85 1.63 6.39
N VAL A 171 8.01 0.31 6.39
CA VAL A 171 9.27 -0.39 6.70
C VAL A 171 10.42 0.08 5.82
N HIS A 172 10.18 0.28 4.51
CA HIS A 172 11.16 0.83 3.57
C HIS A 172 11.64 2.21 4.04
N ILE A 173 10.71 3.12 4.35
CA ILE A 173 11.06 4.48 4.80
C ILE A 173 11.82 4.45 6.13
N ILE A 174 11.39 3.61 7.07
CA ILE A 174 12.04 3.44 8.38
C ILE A 174 13.47 2.97 8.22
N SER A 175 13.66 1.92 7.43
CA SER A 175 14.97 1.27 7.28
C SER A 175 15.93 2.14 6.47
N THR A 176 15.43 2.82 5.44
CA THR A 176 16.23 3.66 4.55
C THR A 176 16.65 4.96 5.23
N TYR A 177 15.73 5.64 5.92
CA TYR A 177 15.97 6.98 6.47
C TYR A 177 16.15 7.02 7.98
N LYS A 178 16.06 5.87 8.66
CA LYS A 178 16.24 5.72 10.11
C LYS A 178 15.37 6.66 10.96
N VAL A 179 14.17 6.95 10.46
CA VAL A 179 13.21 7.86 11.10
C VAL A 179 12.26 7.15 12.05
N LEU A 180 11.71 7.90 12.99
CA LEU A 180 10.58 7.51 13.84
C LEU A 180 9.32 8.29 13.41
N PRO A 181 8.10 7.74 13.59
CA PRO A 181 6.89 8.51 13.35
C PRO A 181 6.81 9.67 14.33
N LYS A 182 6.20 10.79 13.91
CA LYS A 182 5.82 11.85 14.85
C LYS A 182 4.68 11.35 15.75
N LYS A 183 4.27 12.16 16.72
CA LYS A 183 3.06 11.90 17.51
C LYS A 183 1.91 11.55 16.56
N ILE A 184 1.50 10.28 16.58
CA ILE A 184 0.45 9.76 15.74
C ILE A 184 -0.86 10.40 16.19
N ASP A 185 -1.62 10.96 15.25
CA ASP A 185 -2.96 11.48 15.54
C ASP A 185 -3.87 10.38 16.14
N LEU A 186 -4.86 10.76 16.94
CA LEU A 186 -5.78 9.82 17.59
C LEU A 186 -6.46 8.87 16.59
N SER A 187 -6.83 9.35 15.41
CA SER A 187 -7.48 8.50 14.39
C SER A 187 -6.53 7.40 13.88
N ASN A 188 -5.27 7.76 13.67
CA ASN A 188 -4.23 6.83 13.24
C ASN A 188 -3.78 5.89 14.33
N ARG A 189 -3.81 6.35 15.58
CA ARG A 189 -3.59 5.51 16.76
C ARG A 189 -4.59 4.37 16.77
N ILE A 190 -5.89 4.62 16.57
CA ILE A 190 -6.92 3.58 16.54
C ILE A 190 -6.65 2.55 15.42
N LEU A 191 -6.29 3.00 14.22
CA LEU A 191 -5.98 2.09 13.11
C LEU A 191 -4.74 1.23 13.37
N LEU A 192 -3.68 1.83 13.91
CA LEU A 192 -2.46 1.11 14.29
C LEU A 192 -2.71 0.17 15.46
N GLU A 193 -3.51 0.56 16.44
CA GLU A 193 -3.98 -0.32 17.52
C GLU A 193 -4.74 -1.52 16.96
N MET A 194 -5.69 -1.31 16.05
CA MET A 194 -6.43 -2.39 15.40
C MET A 194 -5.50 -3.32 14.62
N TYR A 195 -4.53 -2.77 13.88
CA TYR A 195 -3.56 -3.55 13.12
C TYR A 195 -2.64 -4.37 14.04
N PHE A 196 -2.05 -3.73 15.04
CA PHE A 196 -1.11 -4.35 15.97
C PHE A 196 -1.79 -5.18 17.07
N LYS A 197 -3.12 -5.13 17.22
CA LYS A 197 -3.88 -6.07 18.05
C LYS A 197 -3.60 -7.53 17.63
N ASN A 198 -3.31 -7.77 16.36
CA ASN A 198 -2.78 -9.05 15.91
C ASN A 198 -1.26 -9.08 16.04
N ARG A 199 -0.74 -9.91 16.95
CA ARG A 199 0.71 -10.06 17.15
C ARG A 199 1.48 -10.44 15.87
N CYS A 200 0.85 -11.16 14.92
CA CYS A 200 1.44 -11.46 13.60
C CYS A 200 1.92 -10.19 12.90
N ASN A 201 1.07 -9.16 12.92
CA ASN A 201 1.32 -7.90 12.24
C ASN A 201 2.47 -7.13 12.89
N ILE A 202 2.61 -7.22 14.22
CA ILE A 202 3.79 -6.67 14.92
C ILE A 202 5.06 -7.39 14.48
N TYR A 203 5.05 -8.73 14.47
CA TYR A 203 6.20 -9.54 14.06
C TYR A 203 6.64 -9.23 12.63
N LEU A 204 5.69 -9.22 11.69
CA LEU A 204 5.95 -8.92 10.27
C LEU A 204 6.53 -7.51 10.11
N PHE A 205 5.90 -6.50 10.73
CA PHE A 205 6.37 -5.12 10.66
C PHE A 205 7.80 -4.96 11.22
N LEU A 206 8.04 -5.47 12.44
CA LEU A 206 9.34 -5.32 13.10
C LEU A 206 10.44 -6.16 12.43
N SER A 207 10.09 -7.28 11.79
CA SER A 207 11.05 -8.10 11.03
C SER A 207 11.63 -7.40 9.81
N GLY A 208 10.89 -6.44 9.27
CA GLY A 208 11.37 -5.60 8.18
C GLY A 208 12.40 -4.55 8.62
N ILE A 209 12.50 -4.25 9.92
CA ILE A 209 13.43 -3.25 10.46
C ILE A 209 14.72 -3.96 10.85
N THR A 210 15.76 -3.85 10.02
CA THR A 210 17.03 -4.58 10.21
C THR A 210 17.93 -3.98 11.31
N ASP A 211 17.82 -2.68 11.58
CA ASP A 211 18.56 -1.99 12.64
C ASP A 211 17.97 -2.31 14.03
N ASN A 212 18.74 -2.96 14.89
CA ASN A 212 18.27 -3.40 16.22
C ASN A 212 17.90 -2.23 17.15
N GLN A 213 18.67 -1.13 17.15
CA GLN A 213 18.38 0.01 18.00
C GLN A 213 17.11 0.74 17.53
N LEU A 214 16.91 0.83 16.21
CA LEU A 214 15.68 1.35 15.64
C LEU A 214 14.49 0.44 15.97
N ARG A 215 14.67 -0.88 15.84
CA ARG A 215 13.64 -1.86 16.19
C ARG A 215 13.19 -1.74 17.64
N ASP A 216 14.13 -1.60 18.58
CA ASP A 216 13.81 -1.41 20.01
C ASP A 216 12.98 -0.16 20.26
N ARG A 217 13.32 0.95 19.58
CA ARG A 217 12.53 2.19 19.64
C ARG A 217 11.12 1.99 19.09
N TYR A 218 10.95 1.20 18.03
CA TYR A 218 9.63 0.85 17.49
C TYR A 218 8.85 -0.11 18.40
N ILE A 219 9.51 -1.05 19.09
CA ILE A 219 8.85 -1.89 20.10
C ILE A 219 8.26 -1.01 21.21
N ASN A 220 9.03 -0.05 21.72
CA ASN A 220 8.56 0.89 22.72
C ASN A 220 7.39 1.74 22.21
N HIS A 221 7.50 2.22 20.97
CA HIS A 221 6.45 2.98 20.33
C HIS A 221 5.14 2.17 20.20
N ILE A 222 5.21 0.96 19.63
CA ILE A 222 4.05 0.07 19.49
C ILE A 222 3.44 -0.25 20.85
N ALA A 223 4.25 -0.58 21.86
CA ALA A 223 3.77 -0.86 23.21
C ALA A 223 2.98 0.32 23.79
N SER A 224 3.46 1.55 23.61
CA SER A 224 2.77 2.77 24.04
C SER A 224 1.46 3.00 23.29
N THR A 225 1.42 2.67 22.00
CA THR A 225 0.24 2.78 21.15
C THR A 225 -0.81 1.75 21.56
N THR A 226 -0.45 0.47 21.64
CA THR A 226 -1.37 -0.66 21.88
C THR A 226 -1.74 -0.90 23.34
N SER A 227 -1.28 -0.04 24.26
CA SER A 227 -1.42 -0.25 25.71
C SER A 227 -0.92 -1.64 26.16
N THR A 228 0.06 -2.20 25.45
CA THR A 228 0.68 -3.48 25.77
C THR A 228 1.91 -3.24 26.64
N ALA A 229 2.16 -4.08 27.64
CA ALA A 229 3.35 -3.96 28.47
C ALA A 229 4.62 -4.10 27.62
N TYR A 230 5.45 -3.03 27.56
CA TYR A 230 6.70 -3.01 26.79
C TYR A 230 7.59 -4.22 27.09
N VAL A 231 7.72 -4.58 28.37
CA VAL A 231 8.57 -5.69 28.83
C VAL A 231 8.11 -7.04 28.25
N GLU A 232 6.80 -7.27 28.16
CA GLU A 232 6.26 -8.50 27.58
C GLU A 232 6.48 -8.53 26.07
N LEU A 233 6.14 -7.44 25.39
CA LEU A 233 6.31 -7.34 23.94
C LEU A 233 7.79 -7.51 23.56
N PHE A 234 8.70 -6.86 24.28
CA PHE A 234 10.13 -6.93 24.04
C PHE A 234 10.67 -8.36 24.20
N LYS A 235 10.26 -9.07 25.27
CA LYS A 235 10.66 -10.47 25.50
C LYS A 235 10.16 -11.39 24.37
N ASP A 236 8.90 -11.24 23.99
CA ASP A 236 8.28 -12.02 22.90
C ASP A 236 9.00 -11.78 21.57
N MET A 237 9.30 -10.52 21.24
CA MET A 237 10.04 -10.16 20.03
C MET A 237 11.45 -10.73 20.03
N LYS A 238 12.19 -10.62 21.15
CA LYS A 238 13.55 -11.15 21.24
C LYS A 238 13.60 -12.66 21.03
N TYR A 239 12.64 -13.40 21.60
CA TYR A 239 12.48 -14.82 21.36
C TYR A 239 12.18 -15.12 19.89
N PHE A 240 11.22 -14.39 19.31
CA PHE A 240 10.81 -14.56 17.92
C PHE A 240 11.96 -14.34 16.92
N PHE A 241 12.71 -13.24 17.06
CA PHE A 241 13.84 -12.96 16.16
C PHE A 241 14.99 -13.95 16.32
N ARG A 242 15.28 -14.38 17.55
CA ARG A 242 16.27 -15.44 17.79
C ARG A 242 15.84 -16.72 17.07
N PHE A 243 14.58 -17.12 17.23
CA PHE A 243 14.03 -18.31 16.59
C PHE A 243 14.11 -18.24 15.06
N MET A 244 13.71 -17.11 14.47
CA MET A 244 13.86 -16.85 13.03
C MET A 244 15.30 -17.06 12.55
N ASN A 245 16.25 -16.43 13.23
CA ASN A 245 17.66 -16.45 12.84
C ASN A 245 18.29 -17.83 13.01
N GLU A 246 18.00 -18.53 14.11
CA GLU A 246 18.51 -19.88 14.39
C GLU A 246 18.04 -20.91 13.35
N HIS A 247 16.87 -20.70 12.76
CA HIS A 247 16.25 -21.66 11.84
C HIS A 247 16.23 -21.18 10.37
N GLY A 248 16.78 -20.00 10.08
CA GLY A 248 16.78 -19.41 8.74
C GLY A 248 15.37 -19.18 8.18
N LEU A 249 14.39 -18.89 9.04
CA LEU A 249 12.98 -18.79 8.65
C LEU A 249 12.60 -17.35 8.28
N SER A 250 11.68 -17.21 7.32
CA SER A 250 10.99 -15.94 7.13
C SER A 250 10.14 -15.59 8.35
N ALA A 251 9.78 -14.32 8.52
CA ALA A 251 8.91 -13.92 9.63
C ALA A 251 7.54 -14.61 9.57
N ASN A 252 7.01 -14.85 8.38
CA ASN A 252 5.74 -15.56 8.21
C ASN A 252 5.87 -17.04 8.62
N ASP A 253 6.95 -17.71 8.19
CA ASP A 253 7.18 -19.13 8.51
C ASP A 253 7.44 -19.32 10.01
N ALA A 254 8.25 -18.44 10.62
CA ALA A 254 8.49 -18.45 12.05
C ALA A 254 7.21 -18.18 12.84
N TYR A 255 6.35 -17.27 12.38
CA TYR A 255 5.07 -17.01 13.04
C TYR A 255 4.13 -18.21 12.97
N ILE A 256 3.98 -18.83 11.79
CA ILE A 256 3.20 -20.05 11.61
C ILE A 256 3.74 -21.12 12.55
N PHE A 257 5.06 -21.34 12.57
CA PHE A 257 5.68 -22.33 13.45
C PHE A 257 5.39 -22.06 14.93
N VAL A 258 5.67 -20.84 15.42
CA VAL A 258 5.45 -20.47 16.83
C VAL A 258 3.97 -20.63 17.20
N ARG A 259 3.04 -20.25 16.31
CA ARG A 259 1.60 -20.39 16.56
C ARG A 259 1.17 -21.86 16.58
N HIS A 260 1.63 -22.68 15.66
CA HIS A 260 1.34 -24.11 15.64
C HIS A 260 1.96 -24.83 16.85
N ALA A 261 3.22 -24.55 17.16
CA ALA A 261 3.89 -25.04 18.36
C ALA A 261 3.13 -24.63 19.64
N SER A 262 2.66 -23.38 19.73
CA SER A 262 1.88 -22.92 20.89
C SER A 262 0.52 -23.63 21.04
N ARG A 263 -0.14 -23.98 19.94
CA ARG A 263 -1.37 -24.78 19.95
C ARG A 263 -1.09 -26.23 20.36
N LEU A 264 0.07 -26.75 19.95
CA LEU A 264 0.56 -28.05 20.37
C LEU A 264 1.08 -28.02 21.81
N THR A 265 1.45 -26.88 22.41
CA THR A 265 1.88 -26.74 23.83
C THR A 265 0.80 -26.92 24.89
N LYS A 266 -0.48 -27.03 24.51
CA LYS A 266 -1.45 -27.69 25.41
C LYS A 266 -1.11 -29.18 25.63
N CYS A 267 -0.33 -29.80 24.73
CA CYS A 267 0.31 -31.11 24.90
C CYS A 267 1.84 -31.03 25.13
N PHE A 268 2.52 -30.01 24.59
CA PHE A 268 3.98 -29.86 24.59
C PHE A 268 4.58 -29.28 25.89
N SER A 269 3.79 -28.74 26.82
CA SER A 269 4.31 -28.29 28.13
C SER A 269 4.95 -29.42 28.95
N GLN A 270 4.66 -30.69 28.62
CA GLN A 270 5.30 -31.87 29.20
C GLN A 270 6.63 -32.29 28.54
N CYS A 271 6.97 -31.77 27.35
CA CYS A 271 8.21 -32.15 26.64
C CYS A 271 9.37 -31.16 26.84
N MET A 272 9.12 -29.95 27.31
CA MET A 272 10.13 -28.88 27.37
C MET A 272 10.84 -28.74 28.72
N THR A 273 10.49 -29.54 29.74
CA THR A 273 11.13 -29.49 31.07
C THR A 273 12.38 -30.35 31.20
N GLY A 274 12.84 -31.03 30.16
CA GLY A 274 14.22 -31.52 30.13
C GLY A 274 14.45 -32.72 29.24
N THR A 275 15.61 -32.68 28.57
CA THR A 275 16.25 -33.70 27.72
C THR A 275 15.80 -33.71 26.25
N GLY A 276 16.80 -33.66 25.37
CA GLY A 276 16.71 -33.18 23.99
C GLY A 276 15.63 -33.82 23.13
N CYS A 277 14.78 -32.97 22.56
CA CYS A 277 13.89 -33.35 21.48
C CYS A 277 14.32 -32.60 20.21
N SER A 278 14.83 -33.33 19.21
CA SER A 278 15.20 -32.75 17.92
C SER A 278 13.95 -32.37 17.12
N ILE A 279 14.06 -31.34 16.26
CA ILE A 279 13.03 -30.82 15.33
C ILE A 279 12.26 -31.92 14.58
N ASN A 280 12.88 -33.08 14.35
CA ASN A 280 12.26 -34.24 13.68
C ASN A 280 11.10 -34.88 14.46
N CYS A 281 11.01 -34.71 15.78
CA CYS A 281 9.92 -35.27 16.57
C CYS A 281 8.60 -34.51 16.38
N ALA A 282 8.65 -33.17 16.29
CA ALA A 282 7.45 -32.34 16.08
C ALA A 282 6.85 -32.53 14.68
N LEU A 283 7.69 -32.71 13.66
CA LEU A 283 7.26 -32.95 12.28
C LEU A 283 6.60 -34.33 12.10
N ARG A 284 7.07 -35.37 12.80
CA ARG A 284 6.45 -36.70 12.75
C ARG A 284 5.08 -36.78 13.41
N SER A 285 4.80 -35.95 14.42
CA SER A 285 3.46 -35.87 15.03
C SER A 285 2.44 -35.13 14.16
N SER A 286 2.86 -34.13 13.38
CA SER A 286 1.98 -33.37 12.47
C SER A 286 1.58 -34.15 11.21
N ALA A 287 2.37 -35.15 10.79
CA ALA A 287 2.07 -35.97 9.62
C ALA A 287 1.13 -37.15 9.91
N LYS A 288 0.72 -37.34 11.18
CA LYS A 288 -0.15 -38.44 11.63
C LYS A 288 -1.54 -38.00 12.10
N SER A 289 -1.87 -36.71 11.96
CA SER A 289 -3.20 -36.12 12.23
C SER A 289 -3.78 -35.55 10.95
#